data_AF-Q5X0I4-F1
#
_entry.id   AF-Q5X0I4-F1
#
_cell.length_a   1.000
_cell.length_b   1.000
_cell.length_c   1.000
_cell.angle_alpha   90.00
_cell.angle_beta   90.00
_cell.angle_gamma   90.00
#
_symmetry.space_group_name_H-M   'P 1'
#
loop_
_entity.id
_entity.type
_entity.pdbx_description
1 polymer ?
#
loop_
_entity_poly.entity_id
_entity_poly.type
_entity_poly.pdbx_seq_one_letter_code
_entity_poly.pdbx_strand_id
1 'polypeptide(L)'
;MSKFFTLLICISIGLLSFPTYAQKTIRLSPNETKTLKNSTLWTLNATCNVQSSTQVNGKIKIIVLKNNGKVNGKSLSTGQGTSITIKNNSSISVSAESGTQINLINLGNQELQAVCST
;
A
#
# COMPACT_ATOMS: atom_id res chain seq x y z
N MET A 1 -24.15 12.81 -54.32
CA MET A 1 -22.81 13.12 -53.76
C MET A 1 -22.87 13.05 -52.23
N SER A 2 -22.94 11.85 -51.64
CA SER A 2 -23.43 11.67 -50.25
C SER A 2 -22.73 10.56 -49.44
N LYS A 3 -21.49 10.16 -49.75
CA LYS A 3 -20.93 8.96 -49.10
C LYS A 3 -19.52 9.08 -48.50
N PHE A 4 -18.86 10.24 -48.62
CA PHE A 4 -17.49 10.37 -48.11
C PHE A 4 -17.33 11.19 -46.84
N PHE A 5 -18.38 11.85 -46.33
CA PHE A 5 -18.25 12.72 -45.16
C PHE A 5 -18.62 12.05 -43.82
N THR A 6 -19.15 10.83 -43.84
CA THR A 6 -19.61 10.14 -42.62
C THR A 6 -18.56 9.17 -42.04
N LEU A 7 -17.36 9.11 -42.62
CA LEU A 7 -16.34 8.13 -42.20
C LEU A 7 -15.21 8.71 -41.32
N LEU A 8 -15.22 10.01 -41.00
CA LEU A 8 -14.12 10.66 -40.27
C LEU A 8 -14.37 10.87 -38.76
N ILE A 9 -15.55 10.51 -38.23
CA ILE A 9 -15.91 10.82 -36.82
C ILE A 9 -15.65 9.63 -35.87
N CYS A 10 -15.32 8.43 -36.36
CA CYS A 10 -15.21 7.24 -35.50
C CYS A 10 -13.79 6.90 -34.98
N ILE A 11 -12.76 7.70 -35.25
CA ILE A 11 -11.36 7.29 -34.95
C ILE A 11 -10.72 8.01 -33.74
N SER A 12 -11.38 8.98 -33.11
CA SER A 12 -10.71 9.86 -32.12
C SER A 12 -11.10 9.71 -30.65
N ILE A 13 -11.91 8.72 -30.24
CA ILE A 13 -12.39 8.61 -28.84
C ILE A 13 -11.76 7.45 -28.04
N GLY A 14 -11.02 6.54 -28.65
CA GLY A 14 -10.38 5.44 -27.93
C GLY A 14 -8.93 5.74 -27.62
N LEU A 15 -8.62 6.27 -26.43
CA LEU A 15 -7.36 6.09 -25.65
C LEU A 15 -7.11 7.26 -24.66
N LEU A 16 -8.11 7.65 -23.88
CA LEU A 16 -7.81 8.31 -22.59
C LEU A 16 -7.50 7.22 -21.57
N SER A 17 -6.24 6.76 -21.59
CA SER A 17 -5.70 5.90 -20.53
C SER A 17 -5.47 6.79 -19.31
N PHE A 18 -6.45 6.91 -18.43
CA PHE A 18 -6.25 7.59 -17.16
C PHE A 18 -5.20 6.80 -16.34
N PRO A 19 -4.23 7.47 -15.68
CA PRO A 19 -3.27 6.79 -14.84
C PRO A 19 -4.02 6.15 -13.67
N THR A 20 -4.02 4.82 -13.63
CA THR A 20 -4.51 4.08 -12.47
C THR A 20 -3.46 4.23 -11.37
N TYR A 21 -3.79 4.99 -10.33
CA TYR A 21 -2.98 5.00 -9.11
C TYR A 21 -2.92 3.55 -8.60
N ALA A 22 -1.71 3.00 -8.50
CA ALA A 22 -1.50 1.62 -8.08
C ALA A 22 -1.87 1.48 -6.60
N GLN A 23 -3.12 1.11 -6.34
CA GLN A 23 -3.61 0.84 -5.00
C GLN A 23 -3.39 -0.63 -4.66
N LYS A 24 -2.70 -0.89 -3.55
CA LYS A 24 -2.47 -2.23 -3.03
C LYS A 24 -3.26 -2.45 -1.74
N THR A 25 -4.21 -3.37 -1.79
CA THR A 25 -4.94 -3.81 -0.60
C THR A 25 -4.21 -4.95 0.09
N ILE A 26 -3.95 -4.80 1.37
CA ILE A 26 -3.28 -5.77 2.23
C ILE A 26 -4.26 -6.16 3.33
N ARG A 27 -4.51 -7.46 3.49
CA ARG A 27 -5.35 -8.01 4.56
C ARG A 27 -4.45 -8.75 5.53
N LEU A 28 -4.63 -8.58 6.84
CA LEU A 28 -3.93 -9.33 7.87
C LEU A 28 -4.95 -9.94 8.83
N SER A 29 -5.01 -11.25 8.89
CA SER A 29 -5.77 -11.97 9.90
C SER A 29 -5.14 -11.77 11.29
N PRO A 30 -5.89 -12.00 12.38
CA PRO A 30 -5.35 -11.93 13.74
C PRO A 30 -4.11 -12.82 13.91
N ASN A 31 -3.06 -12.29 14.52
CA ASN A 31 -1.76 -12.96 14.73
C ASN A 31 -1.06 -13.43 13.44
N GLU A 32 -1.52 -13.00 12.27
CA GLU A 32 -0.89 -13.32 11.00
C GLU A 32 0.34 -12.42 10.77
N THR A 33 1.39 -13.01 10.20
CA THR A 33 2.56 -12.30 9.69
C THR A 33 2.57 -12.32 8.17
N LYS A 34 2.63 -11.15 7.55
CA LYS A 34 2.83 -11.00 6.11
C LYS A 34 4.14 -10.32 5.80
N THR A 35 4.89 -10.93 4.89
CA THR A 35 6.14 -10.36 4.40
C THR A 35 5.88 -9.49 3.19
N LEU A 36 6.30 -8.24 3.25
CA LEU A 36 6.22 -7.29 2.14
C LEU A 36 7.63 -6.95 1.69
N LYS A 37 7.80 -6.79 0.37
CA LYS A 37 9.09 -6.46 -0.25
C LYS A 37 8.90 -5.36 -1.28
N ASN A 38 9.73 -4.33 -1.19
CA ASN A 38 9.95 -3.43 -2.31
C ASN A 38 10.87 -4.11 -3.33
N SER A 39 10.31 -4.53 -4.46
CA SER A 39 11.08 -5.14 -5.56
C SER A 39 11.34 -4.17 -6.70
N THR A 40 10.94 -2.90 -6.57
CA THR A 40 11.29 -1.87 -7.56
C THR A 40 12.73 -1.40 -7.34
N LEU A 41 13.31 -0.77 -8.37
CA LEU A 41 14.68 -0.25 -8.34
C LEU A 41 14.78 1.12 -7.64
N TRP A 42 13.66 1.69 -7.20
CA TRP A 42 13.58 3.01 -6.56
C TRP A 42 12.90 2.93 -5.20
N THR A 43 13.04 4.00 -4.40
CA THR A 43 12.35 4.11 -3.11
C THR A 43 10.85 4.28 -3.33
N LEU A 44 10.05 3.40 -2.75
CA LEU A 44 8.60 3.53 -2.73
C LEU A 44 8.17 4.35 -1.53
N ASN A 45 7.36 5.38 -1.76
CA ASN A 45 6.63 6.08 -0.72
C ASN A 45 5.18 5.66 -0.86
N ALA A 46 4.57 5.15 0.19
CA ALA A 46 3.16 4.78 0.18
C ALA A 46 2.44 5.35 1.41
N THR A 47 1.18 5.68 1.23
CA THR A 47 0.27 6.02 2.32
C THR A 47 -0.76 4.91 2.43
N CYS A 48 -0.77 4.22 3.57
CA CYS A 48 -1.67 3.12 3.85
C CYS A 48 -2.77 3.58 4.80
N ASN A 49 -4.02 3.53 4.33
CA ASN A 49 -5.19 3.79 5.17
C ASN A 49 -5.77 2.48 5.65
N VAL A 50 -5.88 2.33 6.97
CA VAL A 50 -6.47 1.15 7.57
C VAL A 50 -8.00 1.26 7.52
N GLN A 51 -8.60 0.30 6.85
CA GLN A 51 -10.03 0.11 6.74
C GLN A 51 -10.43 -1.14 7.53
N SER A 52 -11.53 -1.04 8.26
CA SER A 52 -12.13 -2.20 8.90
C SER A 52 -13.62 -2.00 9.03
N SER A 53 -14.36 -3.09 8.87
CA SER A 53 -15.82 -3.16 9.02
C SER A 53 -16.26 -3.08 10.49
N THR A 54 -15.37 -3.35 11.43
CA THR A 54 -15.66 -3.39 12.87
C THR A 54 -14.76 -2.37 13.60
N GLN A 55 -15.14 -1.92 14.79
CA GLN A 55 -14.33 -0.98 15.56
C GLN A 55 -13.01 -1.63 15.97
N VAL A 56 -11.91 -1.32 15.28
CA VAL A 56 -10.61 -1.94 15.58
C VAL A 56 -9.82 -1.08 16.56
N ASN A 57 -9.39 -1.72 17.63
CA ASN A 57 -8.34 -1.24 18.51
C ASN A 57 -7.25 -2.32 18.53
N GLY A 58 -6.34 -2.23 17.57
CA GLY A 58 -5.31 -3.23 17.33
C GLY A 58 -3.92 -2.63 17.35
N LYS A 59 -2.91 -3.48 17.42
CA LYS A 59 -1.50 -3.07 17.29
C LYS A 59 -0.90 -3.83 16.11
N ILE A 60 -0.30 -3.12 15.18
CA ILE A 60 0.50 -3.72 14.11
C ILE A 60 1.97 -3.59 14.50
N LYS A 61 2.71 -4.69 14.42
CA LYS A 61 4.17 -4.68 14.55
C LYS A 61 4.80 -4.80 13.17
N ILE A 62 5.76 -3.93 12.90
CA ILE A 62 6.54 -3.91 11.67
C ILE A 62 7.98 -4.21 12.04
N ILE A 63 8.61 -5.16 11.37
CA ILE A 63 10.01 -5.54 11.58
C ILE A 63 10.72 -5.48 10.23
N VAL A 64 11.82 -4.74 10.14
CA VAL A 64 12.62 -4.69 8.91
C VAL A 64 13.55 -5.88 8.87
N LEU A 65 13.42 -6.70 7.83
CA LEU A 65 14.23 -7.89 7.60
C LEU A 65 15.46 -7.61 6.73
N LYS A 66 15.36 -6.67 5.80
CA LYS A 66 16.42 -6.32 4.86
C LYS A 66 16.34 -4.86 4.42
N ASN A 67 17.51 -4.25 4.22
CA ASN A 67 17.69 -2.83 3.90
C ASN A 67 16.98 -1.93 4.93
N ASN A 68 16.63 -0.71 4.50
CA ASN A 68 16.16 0.35 5.38
C ASN A 68 14.83 0.91 4.87
N GLY A 69 14.09 1.54 5.77
CA GLY A 69 12.86 2.22 5.44
C GLY A 69 12.46 3.23 6.50
N LYS A 70 11.36 3.92 6.28
CA LYS A 70 10.74 4.83 7.23
C LYS A 70 9.28 4.45 7.44
N VAL A 71 8.82 4.57 8.67
CA VAL A 71 7.41 4.36 9.04
C VAL A 71 6.98 5.53 9.91
N ASN A 72 5.96 6.27 9.47
CA ASN A 72 5.52 7.54 10.06
C ASN A 72 6.69 8.50 10.34
N GLY A 73 7.60 8.63 9.37
CA GLY A 73 8.80 9.48 9.46
C GLY A 73 9.95 8.89 10.29
N LYS A 74 9.74 7.81 11.06
CA LYS A 74 10.79 7.14 11.84
C LYS A 74 11.57 6.19 10.95
N SER A 75 12.87 6.44 10.78
CA SER A 75 13.79 5.51 10.10
C SER A 75 13.95 4.21 10.89
N LEU A 76 13.87 3.09 10.19
CA LEU A 76 14.08 1.75 10.70
C LEU A 76 15.11 1.05 9.82
N SER A 77 16.13 0.49 10.47
CA SER A 77 17.16 -0.32 9.83
C SER A 77 16.88 -1.80 9.99
N THR A 78 17.58 -2.65 9.24
CA THR A 78 17.49 -4.11 9.36
C THR A 78 17.59 -4.59 10.82
N GLY A 79 16.69 -5.50 11.20
CA GLY A 79 16.56 -6.03 12.56
C GLY A 79 15.72 -5.16 13.51
N GLN A 80 15.51 -3.89 13.18
CA GLN A 80 14.67 -3.00 13.98
C GLN A 80 13.20 -3.20 13.67
N GLY A 81 12.37 -2.96 14.68
CA GLY A 81 10.93 -2.95 14.52
C GLY A 81 10.27 -1.78 15.24
N THR A 82 9.07 -1.46 14.78
CA THR A 82 8.18 -0.49 15.43
C THR A 82 6.81 -1.14 15.65
N SER A 83 6.06 -0.62 16.60
CA SER A 83 4.66 -1.02 16.80
C SER A 83 3.79 0.22 16.73
N ILE A 84 2.69 0.11 16.00
CA ILE A 84 1.76 1.21 15.78
C ILE A 84 0.40 0.76 16.28
N THR A 85 -0.18 1.55 17.16
CA THR A 85 -1.57 1.37 17.58
C THR A 85 -2.47 1.90 16.47
N ILE A 86 -3.37 1.05 15.99
CA ILE A 86 -4.24 1.31 14.86
C ILE A 86 -5.67 1.48 15.36
N LYS A 87 -6.30 2.55 14.89
CA LYS A 87 -7.74 2.81 15.00
C LYS A 87 -8.38 2.82 13.61
N ASN A 88 -9.70 2.75 13.54
CA ASN A 88 -10.40 2.93 12.26
C ASN A 88 -9.99 4.24 11.58
N ASN A 89 -9.75 4.18 10.26
CA ASN A 89 -9.27 5.28 9.44
C ASN A 89 -7.89 5.83 9.82
N SER A 90 -7.06 5.04 10.51
CA SER A 90 -5.66 5.43 10.72
C SER A 90 -4.90 5.45 9.40
N SER A 91 -4.14 6.51 9.19
CA SER A 91 -3.24 6.63 8.04
C SER A 91 -1.81 6.37 8.49
N ILE A 92 -1.08 5.56 7.72
CA ILE A 92 0.31 5.18 7.98
C ILE A 92 1.13 5.56 6.76
N SER A 93 2.10 6.43 6.92
CA SER A 93 3.06 6.76 5.88
C SER A 93 4.25 5.81 5.95
N VAL A 94 4.61 5.19 4.82
CA VAL A 94 5.76 4.28 4.72
C VAL A 94 6.65 4.69 3.56
N SER A 95 7.95 4.63 3.79
CA SER A 95 8.97 4.76 2.73
C SER A 95 9.84 3.52 2.77
N ALA A 96 10.00 2.82 1.66
CA ALA A 96 10.81 1.62 1.56
C ALA A 96 11.84 1.80 0.46
N GLU A 97 13.12 1.72 0.81
CA GLU A 97 14.21 1.74 -0.17
C GLU A 97 14.13 0.52 -1.10
N SER A 98 14.88 0.57 -2.21
CA SER A 98 14.96 -0.55 -3.15
C SER A 98 15.43 -1.81 -2.43
N GLY A 99 14.73 -2.93 -2.64
CA GLY A 99 15.05 -4.22 -2.04
C GLY A 99 14.66 -4.37 -0.56
N THR A 100 14.04 -3.36 0.07
CA THR A 100 13.61 -3.43 1.47
C THR A 100 12.56 -4.50 1.67
N GLN A 101 12.75 -5.31 2.72
CA GLN A 101 11.85 -6.39 3.10
C GLN A 101 11.43 -6.21 4.55
N ILE A 102 10.13 -6.32 4.81
CA ILE A 102 9.55 -6.15 6.14
C ILE A 102 8.60 -7.29 6.47
N ASN A 103 8.49 -7.61 7.75
CA ASN A 103 7.39 -8.40 8.30
C ASN A 103 6.37 -7.46 8.94
N LEU A 104 5.13 -7.61 8.49
CA LEU A 104 3.96 -6.93 9.01
C LEU A 104 3.15 -7.94 9.82
N ILE A 105 2.95 -7.67 11.11
CA ILE A 105 2.34 -8.61 12.03
C ILE A 105 1.13 -7.94 12.67
N ASN A 106 -0.04 -8.55 12.56
CA ASN A 106 -1.23 -8.10 13.27
C ASN A 106 -1.23 -8.69 14.69
N LEU A 107 -0.95 -7.88 15.71
CA LEU A 107 -1.01 -8.29 17.12
C LEU A 107 -2.41 -8.09 17.73
N GLY A 108 -3.40 -7.71 16.92
CA GLY A 108 -4.79 -7.59 17.33
C GLY A 108 -5.57 -8.89 17.16
N ASN A 109 -6.76 -8.92 17.77
CA ASN A 109 -7.67 -10.07 17.72
C ASN A 109 -8.69 -9.99 16.56
N GLN A 110 -8.56 -9.00 15.66
CA GLN A 110 -9.50 -8.74 14.57
C GLN A 110 -8.75 -8.68 13.24
N GLU A 111 -9.41 -9.01 12.13
CA GLU A 111 -8.84 -8.84 10.79
C GLU A 111 -8.64 -7.35 10.50
N LEU A 112 -7.50 -7.01 9.90
CA LEU A 112 -7.17 -5.66 9.47
C LEU A 112 -7.05 -5.63 7.95
N GLN A 113 -7.66 -4.63 7.33
CA GLN A 113 -7.44 -4.32 5.93
C GLN A 113 -6.73 -2.96 5.83
N ALA A 114 -5.66 -2.89 5.05
CA ALA A 114 -4.94 -1.66 4.78
C ALA A 114 -4.91 -1.44 3.28
N VAL A 115 -5.29 -0.24 2.86
CA VAL A 115 -5.29 0.18 1.48
C VAL A 115 -4.15 1.16 1.28
N CYS A 116 -3.12 0.73 0.58
CA CYS A 116 -1.92 1.52 0.33
C CYS A 116 -1.94 2.12 -1.08
N SER A 117 -1.65 3.41 -1.20
CA SER A 117 -1.39 4.08 -2.47
C SER A 117 0.05 4.59 -2.50
N THR A 118 0.73 4.38 -3.63
CA THR A 118 2.08 4.91 -3.92
C THR A 118 2.01 6.15 -4.79
#